data_AF-E4Y381-F1
#
_entry.id   AF-E4Y381-F1
#
_cell.length_a   1.000
_cell.length_b   1.000
_cell.length_c   1.000
_cell.angle_alpha   90.00
_cell.angle_beta   90.00
_cell.angle_gamma   90.00
#
_symmetry.space_group_name_H-M   'P 1'
#
loop_
_entity.id
_entity.type
_entity.pdbx_description
1 polymer ?
#
loop_
_entity_poly.entity_id
_entity_poly.type
_entity_poly.pdbx_seq_one_letter_code
_entity_poly.pdbx_strand_id
1 'polypeptide(L)'
;MGVTFLHHPNGNHIYSCKECDAPLTNKDEIFSKRFTGSTGRAFLFNRVVNVVHSDSNCRVMLTGRHIVLDVYCKKCDTKLGWMYEFAVNNDQQYKEGKTILEVALIQERPERTVVHRDFRELMRNHRTMAFMYDPNSEQA
;
A
#
# COMPACT_ATOMS: atom_id res chain seq x y z
N MET A 1 -12.02 -24.60 -4.71
CA MET A 1 -11.56 -23.34 -4.10
C MET A 1 -11.11 -22.43 -5.23
N GLY A 2 -11.79 -21.31 -5.45
CA GLY A 2 -11.52 -20.40 -6.58
C GLY A 2 -10.31 -19.49 -6.33
N VAL A 3 -9.78 -18.89 -7.40
CA VAL A 3 -8.67 -17.93 -7.30
C VAL A 3 -9.20 -16.60 -6.72
N THR A 4 -8.59 -16.13 -5.63
CA THR A 4 -8.91 -14.82 -5.06
C THR A 4 -8.20 -13.71 -5.84
N PHE A 5 -8.97 -12.89 -6.54
CA PHE A 5 -8.44 -11.71 -7.23
C PHE A 5 -8.19 -10.56 -6.23
N LEU A 6 -6.95 -10.04 -6.25
CA LEU A 6 -6.49 -8.92 -5.43
C LEU A 6 -6.16 -7.71 -6.31
N HIS A 7 -6.60 -6.53 -5.88
CA HIS A 7 -6.34 -5.25 -6.54
C HIS A 7 -4.95 -4.72 -6.15
N HIS A 8 -4.18 -4.18 -7.09
CA HIS A 8 -2.89 -3.55 -6.77
C HIS A 8 -3.11 -2.08 -6.35
N PRO A 9 -2.67 -1.64 -5.16
CA PRO A 9 -2.94 -0.29 -4.65
C PRO A 9 -2.16 0.83 -5.35
N ASN A 10 -1.23 0.50 -6.27
CA ASN A 10 -0.30 1.42 -6.95
C ASN A 10 0.61 2.19 -5.97
N GLY A 11 1.67 2.80 -6.47
CA GLY A 11 2.59 3.63 -5.68
C GLY A 11 3.94 2.96 -5.39
N ASN A 12 4.89 3.74 -4.88
CA ASN A 12 6.29 3.31 -4.74
C ASN A 12 6.56 2.51 -3.45
N HIS A 13 5.70 2.65 -2.44
CA HIS A 13 5.84 1.99 -1.14
C HIS A 13 4.49 1.41 -0.75
N ILE A 14 4.40 0.09 -0.73
CA ILE A 14 3.16 -0.64 -0.51
C ILE A 14 3.14 -1.19 0.92
N TYR A 15 2.03 -0.96 1.62
CA TYR A 15 1.71 -1.66 2.85
C TYR A 15 0.93 -2.92 2.53
N SER A 16 1.42 -4.05 3.01
CA SER A 16 0.82 -5.38 2.80
C SER A 16 0.47 -6.03 4.13
N CYS A 17 -0.48 -6.96 4.11
CA CYS A 17 -0.79 -7.82 5.25
C CYS A 17 0.46 -8.62 5.63
N LYS A 18 0.82 -8.60 6.91
CA LYS A 18 2.02 -9.28 7.42
C LYS A 18 1.92 -10.82 7.37
N GLU A 19 0.70 -11.35 7.42
CA GLU A 19 0.47 -12.80 7.46
C GLU A 19 0.54 -13.45 6.07
N CYS A 20 -0.06 -12.80 5.05
CA CYS A 20 -0.25 -13.43 3.74
C CYS A 20 0.27 -12.61 2.55
N ASP A 21 0.92 -11.47 2.82
CA ASP A 21 1.48 -10.55 1.84
C ASP A 21 0.47 -9.93 0.86
N ALA A 22 -0.83 -9.99 1.14
CA ALA A 22 -1.82 -9.30 0.33
C ALA A 22 -1.58 -7.77 0.36
N PRO A 23 -1.48 -7.09 -0.79
CA PRO A 23 -1.24 -5.64 -0.80
C PRO A 23 -2.51 -4.91 -0.36
N LEU A 24 -2.40 -3.96 0.56
CA LEU A 24 -3.55 -3.31 1.21
C LEU A 24 -3.69 -1.84 0.82
N THR A 25 -2.58 -1.11 0.81
CA THR A 25 -2.56 0.33 0.53
C THR A 25 -1.13 0.77 0.19
N ASN A 26 -0.92 2.05 -0.03
CA ASN A 26 0.39 2.64 -0.27
C ASN A 26 0.67 3.78 0.71
N LYS A 27 1.90 4.27 0.69
CA LYS A 27 2.37 5.33 1.58
C LYS A 27 1.73 6.70 1.34
N ASP A 28 1.34 6.98 0.11
CA ASP A 28 0.70 8.25 -0.27
C ASP A 28 -0.73 8.35 0.28
N GLU A 29 -1.35 7.21 0.59
CA GLU A 29 -2.66 7.12 1.22
C GLU A 29 -2.64 7.38 2.74
N ILE A 30 -1.47 7.55 3.37
CA ILE A 30 -1.38 7.86 4.81
C ILE A 30 -1.94 9.25 5.08
N PHE A 31 -3.04 9.32 5.84
CA PHE A 31 -3.58 10.56 6.35
C PHE A 31 -2.87 11.00 7.65
N SER A 32 -2.62 10.07 8.57
CA SER A 32 -1.94 10.37 9.83
C SER A 32 -1.33 9.14 10.48
N LYS A 33 -0.15 9.33 11.09
CA LYS A 33 0.59 8.29 11.84
C LYS A 33 0.38 8.36 13.35
N ARG A 34 -0.47 9.28 13.83
CA ARG A 34 -0.65 9.60 15.26
C ARG A 34 -1.83 8.85 15.88
N PHE A 35 -2.06 7.62 15.45
CA PHE A 35 -3.15 6.79 15.96
C PHE A 35 -2.61 5.58 16.71
N THR A 36 -3.48 5.02 17.55
CA THR A 36 -3.22 3.79 18.31
C THR A 36 -4.38 2.84 18.18
N GLY A 37 -4.08 1.55 18.23
CA GLY A 37 -5.02 0.45 18.25
C GLY A 37 -4.69 -0.57 19.33
N SER A 38 -5.27 -1.77 19.19
CA SER A 38 -5.18 -2.81 20.22
C SER A 38 -3.76 -3.36 20.41
N THR A 39 -2.95 -3.37 19.35
CA THR A 39 -1.55 -3.83 19.33
C THR A 39 -0.55 -2.69 19.37
N GLY A 40 -0.98 -1.48 19.75
CA GLY A 40 -0.10 -0.31 19.90
C GLY A 40 -0.26 0.70 18.78
N ARG A 41 0.82 1.00 18.02
CA ARG A 41 0.79 2.05 16.99
C ARG A 41 -0.08 1.65 15.80
N ALA A 42 -0.82 2.61 15.26
CA ALA A 42 -1.65 2.43 14.08
C ALA A 42 -1.62 3.67 13.18
N PHE A 43 -1.87 3.47 11.89
CA PHE A 43 -1.92 4.56 10.91
C PHE A 43 -3.34 4.69 10.35
N LEU A 44 -3.76 5.92 10.10
CA LEU A 44 -5.01 6.25 9.43
C LEU A 44 -4.73 6.46 7.95
N PHE A 45 -5.44 5.73 7.09
CA PHE A 45 -5.32 5.78 5.64
C PHE A 45 -6.59 6.29 4.99
N ASN A 46 -6.45 7.04 3.90
CA ASN A 46 -7.55 7.50 3.06
C ASN A 46 -8.20 6.33 2.30
N ARG A 47 -7.39 5.41 1.75
CA ARG A 47 -7.88 4.26 0.99
C ARG A 47 -7.15 2.97 1.36
N VAL A 48 -7.92 1.89 1.51
CA VAL A 48 -7.42 0.52 1.70
C VAL A 48 -8.22 -0.42 0.80
N VAL A 49 -7.53 -1.35 0.13
CA VAL A 49 -8.09 -2.35 -0.79
C VAL A 49 -7.82 -3.76 -0.25
N ASN A 50 -8.44 -4.77 -0.87
CA ASN A 50 -8.26 -6.19 -0.51
C ASN A 50 -8.62 -6.51 0.93
N VAL A 51 -9.67 -5.87 1.43
CA VAL A 51 -10.22 -6.07 2.76
C VAL A 51 -11.70 -6.43 2.71
N VAL A 52 -12.19 -7.02 3.80
CA VAL A 52 -13.60 -7.30 4.07
C VAL A 52 -13.97 -6.56 5.36
N HIS A 53 -15.20 -6.05 5.43
CA HIS A 53 -15.72 -5.32 6.58
C HIS A 53 -16.67 -6.22 7.39
N SER A 54 -16.64 -6.09 8.72
CA SER A 54 -17.70 -6.63 9.58
C SER A 54 -18.98 -5.79 9.50
N ASP A 55 -20.01 -6.20 10.25
CA ASP A 55 -21.12 -5.32 10.59
C ASP A 55 -20.68 -4.11 11.43
N SER A 56 -21.49 -3.06 11.42
CA SER A 56 -21.28 -1.82 12.16
C SER A 56 -21.29 -2.06 13.67
N ASN A 57 -20.31 -1.48 14.35
CA ASN A 57 -20.14 -1.59 15.79
C ASN A 57 -19.95 -0.21 16.42
N CYS A 58 -20.68 0.06 17.49
CA CYS A 58 -20.52 1.28 18.27
C CYS A 58 -19.32 1.14 19.24
N ARG A 59 -18.36 2.07 19.17
CA ARG A 59 -17.19 2.12 20.07
C ARG A 59 -17.06 3.49 20.71
N VAL A 60 -16.76 3.50 22.01
CA VAL A 60 -16.38 4.71 22.74
C VAL A 60 -14.86 4.79 22.78
N MET A 61 -14.31 5.89 22.29
CA MET A 61 -12.88 6.18 22.28
C MET A 61 -12.62 7.51 23.01
N LEU A 62 -11.34 7.87 23.20
CA LEU A 62 -10.97 9.13 23.85
C LEU A 62 -11.61 10.37 23.22
N THR A 63 -11.91 10.32 21.92
CA THR A 63 -12.48 11.44 21.15
C THR A 63 -14.00 11.42 21.03
N GLY A 64 -14.67 10.49 21.75
CA GLY A 64 -16.12 10.32 21.73
C GLY A 64 -16.57 8.99 21.12
N ARG A 65 -17.86 8.92 20.80
CA ARG A 65 -18.52 7.75 20.25
C ARG A 65 -18.41 7.70 18.73
N HIS A 66 -18.09 6.53 18.20
CA HIS A 66 -17.92 6.26 16.77
C HIS A 66 -18.68 4.98 16.39
N ILE A 67 -19.22 4.94 15.18
CA ILE A 67 -19.65 3.72 14.52
C ILE A 67 -18.51 3.28 13.61
N VAL A 68 -18.06 2.04 13.76
CA VAL A 68 -16.91 1.50 13.04
C VAL A 68 -17.19 0.12 12.48
N LEU A 69 -16.43 -0.24 11.45
CA LEU A 69 -16.44 -1.56 10.82
C LEU A 69 -15.08 -2.20 11.05
N ASP A 70 -15.00 -3.40 11.61
CA ASP A 70 -13.72 -4.10 11.67
C ASP A 70 -13.27 -4.49 10.26
N VAL A 71 -11.96 -4.39 10.02
CA VAL A 71 -11.34 -4.57 8.72
C VAL A 71 -10.48 -5.83 8.75
N TYR A 72 -10.80 -6.78 7.87
CA TYR A 72 -10.14 -8.08 7.76
C TYR A 72 -9.44 -8.21 6.42
N CYS A 73 -8.32 -8.93 6.37
CA CYS A 73 -7.65 -9.24 5.12
C CYS A 73 -8.51 -10.18 4.27
N LYS A 74 -8.82 -9.81 3.02
CA LYS A 74 -9.63 -10.63 2.10
C LYS A 74 -9.02 -12.00 1.78
N LYS A 75 -7.70 -12.19 1.98
CA LYS A 75 -6.98 -13.42 1.63
C LYS A 75 -6.85 -14.41 2.78
N CYS A 76 -6.68 -13.94 4.01
CA CYS A 76 -6.36 -14.80 5.17
C CYS A 76 -7.20 -14.51 6.41
N ASP A 77 -8.19 -13.61 6.31
CA ASP A 77 -9.13 -13.26 7.37
C ASP A 77 -8.51 -12.72 8.67
N THR A 78 -7.22 -12.36 8.65
CA THR A 78 -6.58 -11.65 9.75
C THR A 78 -7.26 -10.30 9.95
N LYS A 79 -7.68 -9.98 11.18
CA LYS A 79 -8.15 -8.63 11.54
C LYS A 79 -6.98 -7.67 11.49
N LEU A 80 -7.08 -6.60 10.70
CA LEU A 80 -6.00 -5.63 10.48
C LEU A 80 -6.22 -4.29 11.19
N GLY A 81 -7.49 -3.97 11.49
CA GLY A 81 -7.88 -2.72 12.14
C GLY A 81 -9.38 -2.46 11.98
N TRP A 82 -9.77 -1.21 11.73
CA TRP A 82 -11.17 -0.81 11.57
C TRP A 82 -11.32 0.46 10.71
N MET A 83 -12.47 0.65 10.07
CA MET A 83 -12.86 1.87 9.37
C MET A 83 -13.84 2.68 10.23
N TYR A 84 -13.72 4.01 10.20
CA TYR A 84 -14.76 4.89 10.76
C TYR A 84 -15.89 5.06 9.76
N GLU A 85 -17.07 4.55 10.10
CA GLU A 85 -18.28 4.75 9.31
C GLU A 85 -18.93 6.10 9.66
N PHE A 86 -19.05 6.39 10.95
CA PHE A 86 -19.66 7.63 11.44
C PHE A 86 -19.04 8.11 12.76
N ALA A 87 -18.90 9.41 12.92
CA ALA A 87 -18.49 10.07 14.15
C ALA A 87 -19.59 10.98 14.68
N VAL A 88 -19.95 10.82 15.95
CA VAL A 88 -21.02 11.64 16.59
C VAL A 88 -20.59 13.10 16.74
N ASN A 89 -19.31 13.35 16.96
CA ASN A 89 -18.77 14.69 17.16
C ASN A 89 -18.26 15.26 15.83
N ASN A 90 -18.72 16.45 15.45
CA ASN A 90 -18.36 17.10 14.18
C ASN A 90 -16.84 17.26 14.00
N ASP A 91 -16.10 17.60 15.06
CA ASP A 91 -14.64 17.74 15.02
C ASP A 91 -13.90 16.43 14.73
N GLN A 92 -14.60 15.29 14.68
CA GLN A 92 -14.06 13.98 14.39
C GLN A 92 -14.49 13.44 13.01
N GLN A 93 -15.37 14.14 12.28
CA GLN A 93 -15.85 13.72 10.96
C GLN A 93 -14.74 13.56 9.92
N TYR A 94 -13.60 14.22 10.11
CA TYR A 94 -12.43 14.01 9.24
C TYR A 94 -11.97 12.56 9.19
N LYS A 95 -12.33 11.72 10.17
CA LYS A 95 -12.01 10.29 10.22
C LYS A 95 -12.95 9.43 9.37
N GLU A 96 -14.16 9.90 9.07
CA GLU A 96 -15.16 9.12 8.36
C GLU A 96 -14.66 8.67 6.97
N GLY A 97 -14.98 7.43 6.62
CA GLY A 97 -14.50 6.73 5.43
C GLY A 97 -13.03 6.29 5.49
N LYS A 98 -12.26 6.68 6.51
CA LYS A 98 -10.84 6.35 6.64
C LYS A 98 -10.63 5.11 7.49
N THR A 99 -9.55 4.40 7.17
CA THR A 99 -9.25 3.09 7.78
C THR A 99 -8.02 3.17 8.64
N ILE A 100 -8.15 2.69 9.88
CA ILE A 100 -7.03 2.40 10.76
C ILE A 100 -6.48 1.02 10.40
N LEU A 101 -5.17 0.92 10.16
CA LEU A 101 -4.45 -0.35 10.14
C LEU A 101 -3.37 -0.34 11.23
N GLU A 102 -3.30 -1.43 11.98
CA GLU A 102 -2.34 -1.56 13.08
C GLU A 102 -0.96 -1.97 12.56
N VAL A 103 0.09 -1.24 12.98
CA VAL A 103 1.46 -1.40 12.46
C VAL A 103 2.02 -2.79 12.74
N ALA A 104 1.57 -3.46 13.81
CA ALA A 104 2.01 -4.82 14.12
C ALA A 104 1.57 -5.87 13.08
N LEU A 105 0.52 -5.55 12.31
CA LEU A 105 -0.21 -6.48 11.43
C LEU A 105 0.00 -6.17 9.93
N ILE A 106 0.74 -5.10 9.63
CA ILE A 106 1.10 -4.70 8.27
C ILE A 106 2.60 -4.53 8.14
N GLN A 107 3.09 -4.56 6.92
CA GLN A 107 4.50 -4.32 6.60
C GLN A 107 4.65 -3.48 5.33
N GLU A 108 5.62 -2.56 5.34
CA GLU A 108 5.97 -1.73 4.19
C GLU A 108 6.98 -2.47 3.32
N ARG A 109 6.77 -2.49 2.00
CA ARG A 109 7.76 -2.93 1.02
C ARG A 109 7.89 -1.87 -0.08
N PRO A 110 9.11 -1.58 -0.57
CA PRO A 110 9.25 -0.81 -1.79
C PRO A 110 8.65 -1.61 -2.95
N GLU A 111 7.91 -0.93 -3.83
CA GLU A 111 7.48 -1.53 -5.08
C GLU A 111 8.73 -1.85 -5.90
N ARG A 112 8.84 -3.08 -6.39
CA ARG A 112 9.94 -3.45 -7.27
C ARG A 112 9.68 -2.79 -8.61
N THR A 113 10.07 -1.54 -8.76
CA THR A 113 10.29 -0.98 -10.08
C THR A 113 11.28 -1.91 -10.76
N VAL A 114 10.83 -2.59 -11.80
CA VAL A 114 11.75 -3.02 -12.84
C VAL A 114 12.31 -1.70 -13.35
N VAL A 115 13.43 -1.26 -12.77
CA VAL A 115 14.34 -0.37 -13.44
C VAL A 115 14.66 -1.12 -14.71
N HIS A 116 13.95 -0.78 -15.77
CA HIS A 116 14.41 -1.00 -17.12
C HIS A 116 15.80 -0.40 -17.08
N ARG A 117 16.83 -1.25 -16.89
CA ARG A 117 18.20 -0.80 -16.76
C ARG A 117 18.38 0.21 -17.87
N ASP A 118 18.76 1.43 -17.51
CA ASP A 118 19.12 2.42 -18.49
C ASP A 118 20.14 1.75 -19.41
N PHE A 119 19.72 1.43 -20.64
CA PHE A 119 20.58 0.82 -21.65
C PHE A 119 21.85 1.67 -21.85
N ARG A 120 21.75 2.97 -21.51
CA ARG A 120 22.79 3.99 -21.53
C ARG A 120 23.90 3.80 -20.47
N GLU A 121 23.66 3.04 -19.41
CA GLU A 121 24.67 2.73 -18.39
C GLU A 121 25.42 1.42 -18.72
N LEU A 122 24.74 0.47 -19.38
CA LEU A 122 25.38 -0.74 -19.91
C LEU A 122 26.33 -0.44 -21.09
N MET A 123 25.99 0.51 -21.95
CA MET A 123 26.81 0.91 -23.11
C MET A 123 28.02 1.81 -22.74
N ARG A 124 28.10 2.34 -21.52
CA ARG A 124 29.27 3.13 -21.06
C ARG A 124 30.45 2.26 -20.64
N ASN A 125 30.22 0.99 -20.32
CA ASN A 125 31.25 0.07 -19.83
C ASN A 125 31.78 -0.91 -20.89
N HIS A 126 31.28 -0.90 -22.13
CA HIS A 126 31.82 -1.71 -23.23
C HIS A 126 32.68 -0.85 -24.17
N ARG A 127 33.78 -0.31 -23.64
CA ARG A 127 34.81 0.36 -24.45
C ARG A 127 36.00 -0.57 -24.68
N THR A 128 35.78 -1.66 -25.41
CA THR A 128 36.83 -2.41 -26.13
C THR A 128 36.19 -3.43 -27.08
N MET A 129 36.08 -3.06 -28.35
CA MET A 129 36.55 -3.82 -29.52
C MET A 129 36.12 -3.05 -30.77
N ALA A 130 37.09 -2.35 -31.36
CA ALA A 130 36.97 -1.79 -32.68
C ALA A 130 36.98 -2.92 -33.71
N PHE A 131 36.06 -2.90 -34.68
CA PHE A 131 36.31 -3.44 -36.03
C PHE A 131 35.52 -2.61 -37.04
N MET A 132 36.27 -1.72 -37.69
CA MET A 132 36.19 -1.25 -39.08
C MET A 132 34.88 -1.47 -39.84
N TYR A 133 34.19 -0.37 -40.15
CA TYR A 133 33.44 -0.25 -41.39
C TYR A 133 33.64 1.18 -41.92
N ASP A 134 34.41 1.30 -42.98
CA ASP A 134 34.73 2.55 -43.67
C ASP A 134 33.70 2.72 -44.81
N PRO A 135 32.78 3.70 -44.78
CA PRO A 135 31.65 3.74 -45.71
C PRO A 135 31.96 4.46 -47.04
N ASN A 136 33.24 4.60 -47.44
CA ASN A 136 33.63 5.40 -48.61
C ASN A 136 34.52 4.69 -49.64
N SER A 137 34.54 3.37 -49.65
CA SER A 137 35.19 2.59 -50.72
C SER A 137 34.15 1.94 -51.64
N GLU A 138 33.43 2.72 -52.44
CA GLU A 138 32.89 2.30 -53.76
C GLU A 138 32.03 3.43 -54.36
N GLN A 139 32.69 4.29 -55.14
CA GLN A 139 32.14 4.91 -56.34
C GLN A 139 33.33 5.44 -57.15
N ALA A 140 33.86 4.55 -57.98
CA ALA A 140 34.58 4.83 -59.21
C ALA A 140 33.63 4.52 -60.37
#